data_AF-A0A2R6LJ29-F1
#
_entry.id   AF-A0A2R6LJ29-F1
#
_cell.length_a   1.000
_cell.length_b   1.000
_cell.length_c   1.000
_cell.angle_alpha   90.00
_cell.angle_beta   90.00
_cell.angle_gamma   90.00
#
_symmetry.space_group_name_H-M   'P 1'
#
loop_
_entity.id
_entity.type
_entity.pdbx_description
1 polymer ?
#
loop_
_entity_poly.entity_id
_entity_poly.type
_entity_poly.pdbx_seq_one_letter_code
_entity_poly.pdbx_strand_id
1 'polypeptide(L)'
;GGNFGHGRMLAEPVHGSAPKRAGQDMANPTAMVLSGRLMFEYVGWEDAGDLVRDALEAQIASKRVTYDIERQIEGGERLGTSEFAAEVTERVASTA
;
A
#
# COMPACT_ATOMS: atom_id res chain seq x y z
N GLY A 1 -2.32 -8.20 -5.65
CA GLY A 1 -2.80 -9.40 -6.33
C GLY A 1 -2.30 -10.61 -5.58
N GLY A 2 -2.65 -11.81 -6.03
CA GLY A 2 -2.08 -13.03 -5.45
C GLY A 2 -2.38 -14.26 -6.29
N ASN A 3 -1.49 -15.24 -6.22
CA ASN A 3 -1.68 -16.57 -6.79
C ASN A 3 -2.15 -17.52 -5.68
N PHE A 4 -3.24 -18.22 -5.95
CA PHE A 4 -3.88 -19.13 -4.99
C PHE A 4 -3.69 -20.57 -5.42
N GLY A 5 -3.18 -21.39 -4.52
CA GLY A 5 -3.04 -22.83 -4.68
C GLY A 5 -3.77 -23.58 -3.57
N HIS A 6 -3.60 -24.91 -3.56
CA HIS A 6 -4.22 -25.74 -2.53
C HIS A 6 -3.51 -25.52 -1.18
N GLY A 7 -4.14 -24.75 -0.28
CA GLY A 7 -3.57 -24.43 1.04
C GLY A 7 -2.32 -23.54 0.98
N ARG A 8 -2.07 -22.85 -0.14
CA ARG A 8 -0.93 -21.95 -0.32
C ARG A 8 -1.36 -20.68 -1.05
N MET A 9 -0.71 -19.57 -0.71
CA MET A 9 -0.91 -18.28 -1.37
C MET A 9 0.43 -17.56 -1.55
N LEU A 10 0.63 -16.94 -2.72
CA LEU A 10 1.68 -15.98 -2.97
C LEU A 10 1.04 -14.62 -3.25
N ALA A 11 1.12 -13.70 -2.29
CA ALA A 11 0.70 -12.32 -2.49
C ALA A 11 1.76 -11.55 -3.29
N GLU A 12 1.33 -10.87 -4.36
CA GLU A 12 2.23 -10.06 -5.18
C GLU A 12 1.52 -8.86 -5.83
N PRO A 13 2.19 -7.71 -5.97
CA PRO A 13 1.67 -6.60 -6.76
C PRO A 13 1.62 -6.96 -8.25
N VAL A 14 0.65 -6.40 -8.97
CA VAL A 14 0.50 -6.65 -10.43
C VAL A 14 1.61 -5.99 -11.25
N HIS A 15 2.17 -4.87 -10.77
CA HIS A 15 3.21 -4.16 -11.50
C HIS A 15 4.54 -4.93 -11.48
N GLY A 16 5.36 -4.70 -12.51
CA GLY A 16 6.72 -5.24 -12.57
C GLY A 16 7.73 -4.47 -11.71
N SER A 17 9.02 -4.69 -11.97
CA SER A 17 10.15 -4.20 -11.17
C SER A 17 10.48 -2.71 -11.29
N ALA A 18 9.92 -2.02 -12.29
CA ALA A 18 10.17 -0.60 -12.59
C ALA A 18 11.65 -0.15 -12.40
N PRO A 19 12.63 -0.72 -13.12
CA PRO A 19 14.06 -0.54 -12.83
C PRO A 19 14.53 0.92 -12.81
N LYS A 20 13.89 1.78 -13.61
CA LYS A 20 14.18 3.22 -13.67
C LYS A 20 13.89 3.98 -12.37
N ARG A 21 13.14 3.39 -11.42
CA ARG A 21 12.76 3.97 -10.13
C ARG A 21 13.43 3.26 -8.95
N ALA A 22 14.24 2.23 -9.21
CA ALA A 22 14.91 1.47 -8.15
C ALA A 22 15.85 2.37 -7.34
N GLY A 23 15.78 2.29 -6.01
CA GLY A 23 16.65 3.03 -5.08
C GLY A 23 16.37 4.53 -4.98
N GLN A 24 15.29 5.04 -5.58
CA GLN A 24 14.99 6.48 -5.62
C GLN A 24 13.97 6.94 -4.59
N ASP A 25 13.40 6.02 -3.80
CA ASP A 25 12.33 6.33 -2.84
C ASP A 25 11.11 7.01 -3.49
N MET A 26 10.75 6.60 -4.71
CA MET A 26 9.72 7.23 -5.54
C MET A 26 8.58 6.29 -5.98
N ALA A 27 8.69 5.00 -5.69
CA ALA A 27 7.67 4.03 -6.07
C ALA A 27 6.46 4.14 -5.14
N ASN A 28 5.27 3.90 -5.67
CA ASN A 28 4.07 3.80 -4.84
C ASN A 28 3.99 2.40 -4.20
N PRO A 29 4.04 2.26 -2.86
CA PRO A 29 4.01 0.95 -2.22
C PRO A 29 2.59 0.37 -2.13
N THR A 30 1.54 1.13 -2.46
CA THR A 30 0.11 0.77 -2.28
C THR A 30 -0.23 -0.62 -2.83
N ALA A 31 0.21 -0.96 -4.04
CA ALA A 31 -0.11 -2.26 -4.64
C ALA A 31 0.51 -3.45 -3.88
N MET A 32 1.71 -3.27 -3.31
CA MET A 32 2.36 -4.27 -2.49
C MET A 32 1.64 -4.41 -1.14
N VAL A 33 1.29 -3.29 -0.50
CA VAL A 33 0.52 -3.26 0.76
C VAL A 33 -0.84 -3.96 0.60
N LEU A 34 -1.59 -3.63 -0.45
CA LEU A 34 -2.88 -4.27 -0.74
C LEU A 34 -2.75 -5.76 -1.10
N SER A 35 -1.60 -6.19 -1.61
CA SER A 35 -1.33 -7.63 -1.79
C SER A 35 -1.13 -8.31 -0.43
N GLY A 36 -0.43 -7.66 0.50
CA GLY A 36 -0.33 -8.10 1.90
C GLY A 36 -1.68 -8.16 2.60
N ARG A 37 -2.60 -7.21 2.33
CA ARG A 37 -3.99 -7.30 2.80
C ARG A 37 -4.68 -8.58 2.35
N LEU A 38 -4.58 -8.94 1.06
CA LEU A 38 -5.17 -10.20 0.55
C LEU A 38 -4.57 -11.42 1.28
N MET A 39 -3.31 -11.35 1.71
CA MET A 39 -2.69 -12.40 2.52
C MET A 39 -3.31 -12.50 3.91
N PHE A 40 -3.62 -11.38 4.57
CA PHE A 40 -4.34 -11.38 5.85
C PHE A 40 -5.72 -12.03 5.70
N GLU A 41 -6.48 -11.66 4.68
CA GLU A 41 -7.78 -12.27 4.38
C GLU A 41 -7.62 -13.79 4.14
N TYR A 42 -6.61 -14.22 3.38
CA TYR A 42 -6.34 -15.63 3.12
C TYR A 42 -6.06 -16.46 4.37
N VAL A 43 -5.40 -15.88 5.40
CA VAL A 43 -5.14 -16.57 6.68
C VAL A 43 -6.24 -16.37 7.72
N GLY A 44 -7.35 -15.75 7.36
CA GLY A 44 -8.50 -15.50 8.24
C GLY A 44 -8.34 -14.31 9.18
N TRP A 45 -7.42 -13.39 8.89
CA TRP A 45 -7.19 -12.17 9.67
C TRP A 45 -7.86 -10.96 9.00
N GLU A 46 -9.17 -11.06 8.80
CA GLU A 46 -9.97 -10.02 8.12
C GLU A 46 -9.83 -8.65 8.81
N ASP A 47 -9.90 -8.60 10.15
CA ASP A 47 -9.75 -7.37 10.93
C ASP A 47 -8.41 -6.66 10.67
N ALA A 48 -7.32 -7.43 10.54
CA ALA A 48 -6.01 -6.86 10.21
C ALA A 48 -5.94 -6.33 8.77
N GLY A 49 -6.59 -7.02 7.84
CA GLY A 49 -6.74 -6.56 6.46
C GLY A 49 -7.53 -5.26 6.36
N ASP A 50 -8.58 -5.13 7.17
CA ASP A 50 -9.44 -3.96 7.26
C ASP A 50 -8.72 -2.75 7.84
N LEU A 51 -7.96 -2.93 8.92
CA LEU A 51 -7.10 -1.87 9.47
C LEU A 51 -6.12 -1.32 8.41
N VAL A 52 -5.51 -2.20 7.61
CA VAL A 52 -4.59 -1.80 6.54
C VAL A 52 -5.32 -1.05 5.41
N ARG A 53 -6.50 -1.53 5.00
CA ARG A 53 -7.33 -0.84 3.99
C ARG A 53 -7.66 0.57 4.46
N ASP A 54 -8.24 0.69 5.65
CA ASP A 54 -8.79 1.94 6.16
C ASP A 54 -7.66 2.98 6.36
N ALA A 55 -6.50 2.56 6.86
CA ALA A 55 -5.32 3.41 6.97
C ALA A 55 -4.82 3.93 5.61
N LEU A 56 -4.81 3.06 4.59
CA LEU A 56 -4.37 3.43 3.24
C LEU A 56 -5.37 4.37 2.56
N GLU A 57 -6.68 4.14 2.72
CA GLU A 57 -7.73 5.03 2.25
C GLU A 57 -7.64 6.40 2.90
N ALA A 58 -7.46 6.45 4.23
CA ALA A 58 -7.26 7.69 4.97
C ALA A 58 -5.99 8.45 4.53
N GLN A 59 -4.90 7.74 4.23
CA GLN A 59 -3.68 8.36 3.69
C GLN A 59 -3.94 9.01 2.33
N ILE A 60 -4.57 8.30 1.40
CA ILE A 60 -4.88 8.83 0.07
C ILE A 60 -5.84 10.02 0.17
N ALA A 61 -6.85 9.94 1.04
CA ALA A 61 -7.81 11.01 1.28
C ALA A 61 -7.16 12.29 1.85
N SER A 62 -6.05 12.15 2.60
CA SER A 62 -5.27 13.29 3.10
C SER A 62 -4.50 14.06 2.02
N LYS A 63 -4.46 13.52 0.79
CA LYS A 63 -3.70 14.05 -0.36
C LYS A 63 -2.17 14.07 -0.19
N ARG A 64 -1.64 13.47 0.88
CA ARG A 64 -0.21 13.19 1.05
C ARG A 64 0.13 11.85 0.40
N VAL A 65 0.57 11.89 -0.85
CA VAL A 65 0.63 10.71 -1.73
C VAL A 65 1.94 10.66 -2.54
N THR A 66 2.27 9.51 -3.12
CA THR A 66 3.43 9.37 -4.00
C THR A 66 3.21 10.06 -5.35
N TYR A 67 4.31 10.37 -6.04
CA TYR A 67 4.35 11.15 -7.29
C TYR A 67 3.35 10.70 -8.38
N ASP A 68 3.09 9.40 -8.50
CA ASP A 68 2.18 8.84 -9.50
C ASP A 68 0.72 9.25 -9.30
N ILE A 69 0.28 9.42 -8.04
CA ILE A 69 -1.05 9.91 -7.66
C ILE A 69 -1.04 11.43 -7.58
N GLU A 70 0.00 12.03 -6.98
CA GLU A 70 0.08 13.49 -6.78
C GLU A 70 -0.12 14.26 -8.09
N ARG A 71 0.54 13.83 -9.17
CA ARG A 71 0.39 14.45 -10.51
C ARG A 71 -1.02 14.34 -11.12
N GLN A 72 -1.94 13.62 -10.50
CA GLN A 72 -3.32 13.40 -10.97
C GLN A 72 -4.35 14.17 -10.12
N ILE A 73 -3.94 14.85 -9.04
CA ILE A 73 -4.84 15.53 -8.11
C ILE A 73 -4.42 16.98 -7.86
N GLU A 74 -5.38 17.85 -7.55
CA GLU A 74 -5.09 19.23 -7.14
C GLU A 74 -4.81 19.32 -5.64
N GLY A 75 -3.74 20.05 -5.29
CA GLY A 75 -3.34 20.30 -3.90
C GLY A 75 -2.78 19.06 -3.19
N GLY A 76 -2.20 18.12 -3.95
CA GLY A 76 -1.48 16.99 -3.39
C GLY A 76 -0.12 17.38 -2.83
N GLU A 77 0.28 16.74 -1.74
CA GLU A 77 1.64 16.80 -1.21
C GLU A 77 2.37 15.53 -1.60
N ARG A 78 3.51 15.70 -2.29
CA ARG A 78 4.30 14.58 -2.79
C ARG A 78 5.19 14.02 -1.68
N LEU A 79 4.99 12.75 -1.33
CA LEU A 79 5.83 11.99 -0.41
C LEU A 79 6.79 11.04 -1.14
N GLY A 80 7.85 10.63 -0.43
CA GLY A 80 8.67 9.48 -0.79
C GLY A 80 8.00 8.14 -0.48
N THR A 81 8.53 7.03 -1.00
CA THR A 81 8.02 5.67 -0.71
C THR A 81 8.05 5.38 0.79
N SER A 82 9.20 5.66 1.41
CA SER A 82 9.46 5.41 2.83
C SER A 82 8.54 6.22 3.74
N GLU A 83 8.41 7.52 3.46
CA GLU A 83 7.55 8.44 4.20
C GLU A 83 6.07 8.07 4.08
N PHE A 84 5.59 7.78 2.86
CA PHE A 84 4.21 7.32 2.65
C PHE A 84 3.93 6.03 3.44
N ALA A 85 4.85 5.07 3.43
CA ALA A 85 4.70 3.82 4.17
C ALA A 85 4.70 4.04 5.70
N ALA A 86 5.53 4.97 6.20
CA ALA A 86 5.57 5.33 7.61
C ALA A 86 4.24 5.95 8.06
N GLU A 87 3.69 6.92 7.32
CA GLU A 87 2.40 7.55 7.65
C GLU A 87 1.24 6.55 7.60
N VAL A 88 1.23 5.62 6.64
CA VAL A 88 0.24 4.53 6.62
C VAL A 88 0.37 3.66 7.87
N THR A 89 1.60 3.32 8.28
CA THR A 89 1.84 2.50 9.48
C THR A 89 1.37 3.20 10.75
N GLU A 90 1.63 4.51 10.87
CA GLU A 90 1.14 5.32 11.99
C GLU A 90 -0.39 5.33 12.05
N ARG A 91 -1.07 5.43 10.91
CA ARG A 91 -2.55 5.36 10.84
C ARG A 91 -3.11 4.01 11.25
N VAL A 92 -2.44 2.91 10.88
CA VAL A 92 -2.82 1.57 11.35
C VAL A 92 -2.75 1.53 12.89
N ALA A 93 -1.65 2.04 13.47
CA ALA A 93 -1.46 2.06 14.92
C ALA A 93 -2.44 2.97 15.66
N SER A 94 -2.93 4.04 15.03
CA SER A 94 -3.94 4.94 15.65
C SER A 94 -5.38 4.46 15.52
N THR A 95 -5.63 3.43 14.71
CA THR A 95 -6.99 2.90 14.43
C THR A 95 -7.28 1.60 15.21
N ALA A 96 -6.23 0.98 15.77
CA ALA A 96 -6.30 -0.20 16.64
C ALA A 96 -6.57 0.18 18.12
#